data_AF-A0A2M7RLY3-F1
#
_entry.id   AF-A0A2M7RLY3-F1
#
_cell.length_a   1.000
_cell.length_b   1.000
_cell.length_c   1.000
_cell.angle_alpha   90.00
_cell.angle_beta   90.00
_cell.angle_gamma   90.00
#
_symmetry.space_group_name_H-M   'P 1'
#
loop_
_entity.id
_entity.type
_entity.pdbx_description
1 polymer ?
#
loop_
_entity_poly.entity_id
_entity_poly.type
_entity_poly.pdbx_seq_one_letter_code
_entity_poly.pdbx_strand_id
1 'polypeptide(L)'
;MQTMAKKAEDIDPQRVAYCENYLCNSMAAYPMEDLKSALLAGGYSEAEVKQAEKNIKNPAPPVSRLVDPLDISCLLTNTWNFLKTHIVLLFSIQFVVAVPSILLQMLNQESLTEISRINENDPDLVLEQFRIFFTTFLNPLNVSLVLLTIVLAVLGVVALYRAIVDLDQGESLDIQKAYKNAMPFVLPYLGASILYGLAVIFGMILLIVPGIIFLGWFMLFGFTVVYEKKGAVESLSRSKELIKGNWWGIVGRYLLGSIILGVVAALPNLLSYVPFFGPIFQGAIQSIGSVFMTVYLYNIYKGLRVIKGLGKISN
;
A
#
# COMPACT_ATOMS: atom_id res chain seq x y z
N MET A 1 34.79 -44.68 29.18
CA MET A 1 34.98 -43.77 28.03
C MET A 1 33.64 -43.72 27.29
N GLN A 2 32.63 -42.93 27.70
CA GLN A 2 32.50 -41.47 27.45
C GLN A 2 33.18 -41.11 26.12
N THR A 3 32.49 -40.82 25.03
CA THR A 3 31.53 -39.71 24.86
C THR A 3 30.64 -39.98 23.64
N MET A 4 29.35 -40.28 23.85
CA MET A 4 28.34 -40.00 22.83
C MET A 4 27.96 -38.53 23.00
N ALA A 5 28.46 -37.70 22.08
CA ALA A 5 28.15 -36.29 22.01
C ALA A 5 26.63 -36.13 21.86
N LYS A 6 25.99 -35.66 22.93
CA LYS A 6 24.60 -35.23 22.96
C LYS A 6 24.48 -34.08 21.96
N LYS A 7 23.91 -34.37 20.78
CA LYS A 7 23.60 -33.39 19.74
C LYS A 7 22.77 -32.29 20.42
N ALA A 8 23.30 -31.07 20.52
CA ALA A 8 22.52 -29.93 20.98
C ALA A 8 21.38 -29.77 19.97
N GLU A 9 20.17 -30.09 20.41
CA GLU A 9 18.95 -29.99 19.63
C GLU A 9 18.71 -28.49 19.40
N ASP A 10 18.86 -28.03 18.16
CA ASP A 10 18.67 -26.64 17.77
C ASP A 10 17.19 -26.30 17.94
N ILE A 11 16.87 -25.44 18.91
CA ILE A 11 15.49 -25.13 19.30
C ILE A 11 14.97 -24.06 18.34
N ASP A 12 14.03 -24.42 17.46
CA ASP A 12 13.40 -23.46 16.54
C ASP A 12 12.47 -22.50 17.31
N PRO A 13 12.76 -21.17 17.32
CA PRO A 13 11.96 -20.18 18.03
C PRO A 13 10.49 -20.11 17.55
N GLN A 14 10.22 -20.41 16.28
CA GLN A 14 8.86 -20.38 15.74
C GLN A 14 8.04 -21.58 16.22
N ARG A 15 8.67 -22.74 16.37
CA ARG A 15 8.01 -23.96 16.87
C ARG A 15 7.70 -23.86 18.35
N VAL A 16 8.61 -23.28 19.14
CA VAL A 16 8.35 -22.98 20.56
C VAL A 16 7.17 -22.02 20.72
N ALA A 17 7.09 -20.96 19.91
CA ALA A 17 5.98 -20.00 19.96
C ALA A 17 4.62 -20.65 19.61
N TYR A 18 4.61 -21.63 18.69
CA TYR A 18 3.39 -22.40 18.40
C TYR A 18 2.97 -23.26 19.60
N CYS A 19 3.92 -23.98 20.21
CA CYS A 19 3.68 -24.76 21.43
C CYS A 19 3.14 -23.88 22.57
N GLU A 20 3.70 -22.69 22.78
CA GLU A 20 3.22 -21.73 23.79
C GLU A 20 1.76 -21.31 23.55
N ASN A 21 1.43 -20.94 22.32
CA ASN A 21 0.08 -20.49 21.98
C ASN A 21 -0.95 -21.63 22.09
N TYR A 22 -0.57 -22.84 21.66
CA TYR A 22 -1.40 -24.04 21.79
C TYR A 22 -1.67 -24.39 23.25
N LEU A 23 -0.64 -24.40 24.09
CA LEU A 23 -0.74 -24.68 25.52
C LEU A 23 -1.56 -23.60 26.24
N CYS A 24 -1.33 -22.31 25.95
CA CYS A 24 -2.03 -21.20 26.60
C CYS A 24 -3.53 -21.18 26.29
N ASN A 25 -3.94 -21.48 25.05
CA ASN A 25 -5.35 -21.50 24.66
C ASN A 25 -6.09 -22.78 25.12
N SER A 26 -5.37 -23.89 25.32
CA SER A 26 -5.99 -25.21 25.55
C SER A 26 -5.91 -25.68 27.01
N MET A 27 -5.06 -25.07 27.85
CA MET A 27 -4.86 -25.47 29.26
C MET A 27 -6.09 -25.27 30.15
N ALA A 28 -7.08 -24.49 29.72
CA ALA A 28 -8.35 -24.32 30.43
C ALA A 28 -9.31 -25.51 30.23
N ALA A 29 -9.13 -26.29 29.15
CA ALA A 29 -10.03 -27.37 28.74
C ALA A 29 -9.44 -28.76 28.95
N TYR A 30 -8.11 -28.91 29.00
CA TYR A 30 -7.43 -30.21 29.07
C TYR A 30 -6.26 -30.23 30.07
N PRO A 31 -5.95 -31.39 30.68
CA PRO A 31 -4.77 -31.57 31.52
C PRO A 31 -3.47 -31.29 30.73
N MET A 32 -2.50 -30.68 31.42
CA MET A 32 -1.21 -30.29 30.82
C MET A 32 -0.41 -31.49 30.27
N GLU A 33 -0.55 -32.67 30.85
CA GLU A 33 0.15 -33.89 30.41
C GLU A 33 -0.38 -34.39 29.05
N ASP A 34 -1.69 -34.30 28.83
CA ASP A 34 -2.32 -34.70 27.57
C ASP A 34 -1.94 -33.77 26.42
N LEU A 35 -1.85 -32.46 26.70
CA LEU A 35 -1.44 -31.45 25.72
C LEU A 35 0.02 -31.62 25.28
N LYS A 36 0.92 -31.97 26.21
CA LYS A 36 2.32 -32.27 25.89
C LYS A 36 2.44 -33.53 25.05
N SER A 37 1.71 -34.57 25.42
CA SER A 37 1.65 -35.84 24.66
C SER A 37 1.14 -35.60 23.23
N ALA A 38 0.16 -34.73 23.04
CA ALA A 38 -0.34 -34.34 21.72
C ALA A 38 0.71 -33.59 20.87
N LEU A 39 1.48 -32.68 21.48
CA LEU A 39 2.57 -31.96 20.79
C LEU A 39 3.71 -32.91 20.40
N LEU A 40 4.10 -33.83 21.30
CA LEU A 40 5.12 -34.85 21.00
C LEU A 40 4.65 -35.78 19.88
N ALA A 41 3.39 -36.21 19.91
CA ALA A 41 2.78 -37.00 18.82
C ALA A 41 2.69 -36.21 17.50
N GLY A 42 2.58 -34.88 17.58
CA GLY A 42 2.62 -33.96 16.44
C GLY A 42 4.02 -33.68 15.88
N GLY A 43 5.07 -34.35 16.39
CA GLY A 43 6.44 -34.25 15.88
C GLY A 43 7.25 -33.08 16.44
N TYR A 44 6.83 -32.49 17.56
CA TYR A 44 7.62 -31.48 18.30
C TYR A 44 8.61 -32.16 19.24
N SER A 45 9.78 -31.54 19.45
CA SER A 45 10.81 -32.11 20.32
C SER A 45 10.49 -31.90 21.80
N GLU A 46 11.01 -32.78 22.65
CA GLU A 46 10.84 -32.67 24.10
C GLU A 46 11.48 -31.38 24.64
N ALA A 47 12.55 -30.90 24.01
CA ALA A 47 13.20 -29.63 24.33
C ALA A 47 12.30 -28.42 24.02
N GLU A 48 11.63 -28.40 22.85
CA GLU A 48 10.71 -27.33 22.44
C GLU A 48 9.50 -27.23 23.39
N VAL A 49 8.87 -28.37 23.70
CA VAL A 49 7.68 -28.44 24.56
C VAL A 49 8.01 -28.03 25.99
N LYS A 50 9.17 -28.45 26.51
CA LYS A 50 9.64 -28.10 27.86
C LYS A 50 10.00 -26.62 27.99
N GLN A 51 10.57 -26.02 26.94
CA GLN A 51 10.85 -24.60 26.90
C GLN A 51 9.55 -23.77 26.85
N ALA A 52 8.56 -24.20 26.06
CA ALA A 52 7.24 -23.56 26.00
C ALA A 52 6.51 -23.60 27.36
N GLU A 53 6.52 -24.75 28.05
CA GLU A 53 5.94 -24.85 29.40
C GLU A 53 6.64 -23.92 30.41
N LYS A 54 7.97 -23.81 30.33
CA LYS A 54 8.75 -22.92 31.19
C LYS A 54 8.39 -21.45 30.94
N ASN A 55 8.21 -21.07 29.68
CA ASN A 55 7.82 -19.71 29.28
C ASN A 55 6.39 -19.35 29.72
N ILE A 56 5.50 -20.34 29.89
CA ILE A 56 4.16 -20.14 30.49
C ILE A 56 4.25 -19.90 32.01
N LYS A 57 5.13 -20.63 32.71
CA LYS A 57 5.28 -20.54 34.18
C LYS A 57 6.10 -19.32 34.64
N ASN A 58 7.05 -18.87 33.83
CA ASN A 58 7.82 -17.66 34.07
C ASN A 58 7.98 -16.92 32.73
N PRO A 59 7.09 -15.96 32.42
CA PRO A 59 7.08 -15.30 31.12
C PRO A 59 8.38 -14.52 30.93
N ALA A 60 9.30 -15.08 30.15
CA ALA A 60 10.36 -14.29 29.56
C ALA A 60 9.71 -13.16 28.76
N PRO A 61 10.27 -11.92 28.76
CA PRO A 61 9.73 -10.86 27.94
C PRO A 61 9.66 -11.37 26.50
N PRO A 62 8.46 -11.38 25.90
CA PRO A 62 8.22 -12.13 24.69
C PRO A 62 8.89 -11.44 23.51
N VAL A 63 9.83 -12.13 22.86
CA VAL A 63 10.51 -11.64 21.64
C VAL A 63 9.51 -11.40 20.50
N SER A 64 8.31 -12.01 20.55
CA SER A 64 7.24 -11.88 19.56
C SER A 64 6.05 -10.99 19.98
N ARG A 65 6.01 -10.44 21.20
CA ARG A 65 4.89 -9.58 21.68
C ARG A 65 5.25 -8.10 21.81
N LEU A 66 6.42 -7.69 21.34
CA LEU A 66 6.92 -6.31 21.53
C LEU A 66 6.78 -5.39 20.31
N VAL A 67 6.39 -5.89 19.14
CA VAL A 67 6.24 -5.04 17.95
C VAL A 67 4.80 -5.15 17.46
N ASP A 68 4.01 -4.11 17.75
CA ASP A 68 2.70 -3.89 17.10
C ASP A 68 2.94 -3.93 15.57
N PRO A 69 2.26 -4.80 14.79
CA PRO A 69 2.41 -4.82 13.34
C PRO A 69 2.02 -3.50 12.68
N LEU A 70 1.30 -2.64 13.41
CA LEU A 70 0.98 -1.26 13.03
C LEU A 70 1.90 -0.23 13.69
N ASP A 71 3.00 -0.63 14.33
CA ASP A 71 4.02 0.30 14.80
C ASP A 71 4.62 1.06 13.61
N ILE A 72 4.76 2.38 13.76
CA ILE A 72 5.21 3.25 12.68
C ILE A 72 6.62 2.88 12.24
N SER A 73 7.50 2.56 13.19
CA SER A 73 8.89 2.19 12.90
C SER A 73 8.96 0.88 12.11
N CYS A 74 8.12 -0.10 12.50
CA CYS A 74 8.00 -1.36 11.78
C CYS A 74 7.44 -1.15 10.35
N LEU A 75 6.35 -0.39 10.20
CA LEU A 75 5.75 -0.09 8.90
C LEU A 75 6.74 0.61 7.96
N LEU A 76 7.47 1.62 8.44
CA LEU A 76 8.47 2.34 7.65
C LEU A 76 9.65 1.42 7.27
N THR A 77 10.14 0.61 8.21
CA THR A 77 11.25 -0.33 7.96
C THR A 77 10.87 -1.38 6.92
N ASN A 78 9.68 -1.97 7.04
CA ASN A 78 9.17 -2.96 6.09
C ASN A 78 8.96 -2.33 4.70
N THR A 79 8.41 -1.11 4.65
CA THR A 79 8.23 -0.36 3.40
C THR A 79 9.56 -0.08 2.73
N TRP A 80 10.56 0.36 3.50
CA TRP A 80 11.90 0.65 3.01
C TRP A 80 12.63 -0.58 2.48
N ASN A 81 12.56 -1.70 3.21
CA ASN A 81 13.19 -2.95 2.79
C ASN A 81 12.54 -3.49 1.52
N PHE A 82 11.21 -3.46 1.45
CA PHE A 82 10.48 -3.87 0.25
C PHE A 82 10.84 -3.00 -0.96
N LEU A 83 10.87 -1.67 -0.76
CA LEU A 83 11.23 -0.74 -1.81
C LEU A 83 12.67 -0.99 -2.28
N LYS A 84 13.65 -1.08 -1.38
CA LYS A 84 15.06 -1.34 -1.75
C LYS A 84 15.24 -2.58 -2.62
N THR A 85 14.53 -3.66 -2.30
CA THR A 85 14.63 -4.92 -3.04
C THR A 85 13.98 -4.85 -4.43
N HIS A 86 12.90 -4.07 -4.58
CA HIS A 86 12.05 -4.10 -5.77
C HIS A 86 11.89 -2.75 -6.49
N ILE A 87 12.66 -1.73 -6.12
CA ILE A 87 12.50 -0.34 -6.59
C ILE A 87 12.53 -0.24 -8.11
N VAL A 88 13.40 -0.99 -8.78
CA VAL A 88 13.57 -0.93 -10.23
C VAL A 88 12.27 -1.33 -10.93
N LEU A 89 11.64 -2.43 -10.52
CA LEU A 89 10.40 -2.90 -11.13
C LEU A 89 9.24 -1.94 -10.83
N LEU A 90 9.06 -1.57 -9.56
CA LEU A 90 7.95 -0.71 -9.13
C LEU A 90 8.03 0.68 -9.77
N PHE A 91 9.24 1.25 -9.85
CA PHE A 91 9.48 2.53 -10.50
C PHE A 91 9.30 2.44 -12.01
N SER A 92 9.73 1.34 -12.64
CA SER A 92 9.54 1.13 -14.09
C SER A 92 8.06 1.10 -14.48
N ILE A 93 7.20 0.50 -13.64
CA ILE A 93 5.73 0.53 -13.84
C ILE A 93 5.22 1.99 -13.81
N GLN A 94 5.67 2.81 -12.85
CA GLN A 94 5.23 4.21 -12.78
C GLN A 94 5.83 5.08 -13.89
N PHE A 95 7.04 4.75 -14.36
CA PHE A 95 7.70 5.50 -15.43
C PHE A 95 6.93 5.46 -16.74
N VAL A 96 6.33 4.31 -17.09
CA VAL A 96 5.47 4.18 -18.28
C VAL A 96 4.27 5.13 -18.23
N VAL A 97 3.72 5.39 -17.04
CA VAL A 97 2.63 6.35 -16.82
C VAL A 97 3.14 7.79 -16.85
N ALA A 98 4.33 8.02 -16.29
CA ALA A 98 4.91 9.36 -16.18
C ALA A 98 5.24 9.95 -17.56
N VAL A 99 5.71 9.17 -18.53
CA VAL A 99 6.17 9.69 -19.84
C VAL A 99 5.09 10.51 -20.57
N PRO A 100 3.87 10.00 -20.83
CA PRO A 100 2.83 10.81 -21.48
C PRO A 100 2.40 12.03 -20.66
N SER A 101 2.40 11.92 -19.32
CA SER A 101 2.06 13.03 -18.43
C SER A 101 3.09 14.16 -18.46
N ILE A 102 4.38 13.82 -18.58
CA ILE A 102 5.47 14.80 -18.73
C ILE A 102 5.38 15.47 -20.10
N LEU A 103 5.14 14.69 -21.16
CA LEU A 103 4.94 15.23 -22.50
C LEU A 103 3.75 16.21 -22.55
N LEU A 104 2.62 15.87 -21.93
CA LEU A 104 1.48 16.77 -21.78
C LEU A 104 1.85 18.07 -21.05
N GLN A 105 2.62 17.99 -19.96
CA GLN A 105 3.06 19.18 -19.24
C GLN A 105 3.97 20.06 -20.10
N MET A 106 4.90 19.47 -20.84
CA MET A 106 5.79 20.19 -21.74
C MET A 106 5.03 20.87 -22.88
N LEU A 107 4.08 20.18 -23.51
CA LEU A 107 3.28 20.72 -24.61
C LEU A 107 2.39 21.89 -24.17
N ASN A 108 1.94 21.89 -22.92
CA ASN A 108 1.03 22.90 -22.38
C ASN A 108 1.76 24.00 -21.58
N GLN A 109 3.09 23.93 -21.45
CA GLN A 109 3.88 24.86 -20.63
C GLN A 109 3.78 26.31 -21.12
N GLU A 110 3.82 26.51 -22.44
CA GLU A 110 3.71 27.84 -23.06
C GLU A 110 2.33 28.46 -22.80
N SER A 111 1.25 27.71 -23.05
CA SER A 111 -0.12 28.17 -22.84
C SER A 111 -0.42 28.53 -21.38
N LEU A 112 0.08 27.74 -20.41
CA LEU A 112 -0.09 28.05 -18.98
C LEU A 112 0.62 29.35 -18.57
N THR A 113 1.79 29.59 -19.16
CA THR A 113 2.57 30.82 -18.91
C THR A 113 1.89 32.04 -19.55
N GLU A 114 1.26 31.86 -20.71
CA GLU A 114 0.52 32.92 -21.38
C GLU A 114 -0.75 33.28 -20.61
N ILE A 115 -1.57 32.29 -20.22
CA ILE A 115 -2.79 32.50 -19.40
C ILE A 115 -2.48 33.26 -18.12
N SER A 116 -1.41 32.89 -17.41
CA SER A 116 -1.04 33.51 -16.12
C SER A 116 -0.49 34.94 -16.23
N ARG A 117 -0.07 35.37 -17.43
CA ARG A 117 0.39 36.75 -17.68
C ARG A 117 -0.74 37.71 -18.03
N ILE A 118 -1.91 37.18 -18.36
CA ILE A 118 -3.04 37.97 -18.79
C ILE A 118 -3.69 38.63 -17.57
N ASN A 119 -3.83 39.96 -17.59
CA ASN A 119 -4.50 40.71 -16.52
C ASN A 119 -6.00 40.38 -16.52
N GLU A 120 -6.49 39.77 -15.45
CA GLU A 120 -7.90 39.35 -15.29
C GLU A 120 -8.89 40.53 -15.30
N ASN A 121 -8.42 41.75 -15.06
CA ASN A 121 -9.27 42.95 -14.99
C ASN A 121 -9.63 43.55 -16.34
N ASP A 122 -9.08 43.04 -17.45
CA ASP A 122 -9.32 43.56 -18.80
C ASP A 122 -10.32 42.66 -19.55
N PRO A 123 -11.54 43.13 -19.89
CA PRO A 123 -12.59 42.28 -20.47
C PRO A 123 -12.21 41.61 -21.80
N ASP A 124 -11.44 42.31 -22.64
CA ASP A 124 -10.99 41.77 -23.93
C ASP A 124 -9.95 40.66 -23.77
N LEU A 125 -9.18 40.72 -22.68
CA LEU A 125 -8.19 39.72 -22.33
C LEU A 125 -8.83 38.44 -21.76
N VAL A 126 -10.02 38.52 -21.17
CA VAL A 126 -10.78 37.34 -20.72
C VAL A 126 -11.15 36.44 -21.90
N LEU A 127 -11.52 37.02 -23.05
CA LEU A 127 -11.84 36.25 -24.26
C LEU A 127 -10.60 35.54 -24.83
N GLU A 128 -9.42 36.16 -24.76
CA GLU A 128 -8.15 35.53 -25.14
C GLU A 128 -7.77 34.39 -24.19
N GLN A 129 -8.02 34.51 -22.88
CA GLN A 129 -7.85 33.38 -21.95
C GLN A 129 -8.74 32.19 -22.33
N PHE A 130 -10.02 32.45 -22.62
CA PHE A 130 -10.93 31.41 -23.08
C PHE A 130 -10.45 30.80 -24.39
N ARG A 131 -10.05 31.61 -25.36
CA ARG A 131 -9.53 31.12 -26.64
C ARG A 131 -8.31 30.21 -26.43
N ILE A 132 -7.28 30.67 -25.71
CA ILE A 132 -6.06 29.89 -25.44
C ILE A 132 -6.43 28.58 -24.74
N PHE A 133 -7.28 28.64 -23.71
CA PHE A 133 -7.78 27.46 -23.02
C PHE A 133 -8.43 26.47 -24.02
N PHE A 134 -9.42 26.91 -24.80
CA PHE A 134 -10.12 26.04 -25.74
C PHE A 134 -9.17 25.50 -26.81
N THR A 135 -8.30 26.32 -27.38
CA THR A 135 -7.35 25.88 -28.41
C THR A 135 -6.32 24.89 -27.88
N THR A 136 -5.89 25.04 -26.63
CA THR A 136 -4.90 24.16 -26.00
C THR A 136 -5.58 22.88 -25.52
N PHE A 137 -6.60 22.97 -24.67
CA PHE A 137 -7.21 21.80 -24.04
C PHE A 137 -8.10 20.97 -24.98
N LEU A 138 -8.73 21.59 -25.99
CA LEU A 138 -9.54 20.86 -26.98
C LEU A 138 -8.76 20.50 -28.26
N ASN A 139 -7.46 20.82 -28.35
CA ASN A 139 -6.63 20.35 -29.44
C ASN A 139 -6.73 18.82 -29.53
N PRO A 140 -7.06 18.23 -30.70
CA PRO A 140 -7.18 16.78 -30.86
C PRO A 140 -5.95 16.00 -30.36
N LEU A 141 -4.74 16.57 -30.50
CA LEU A 141 -3.51 15.98 -29.97
C LEU A 141 -3.50 15.93 -28.43
N ASN A 142 -3.85 17.04 -27.77
CA ASN A 142 -3.91 17.10 -26.31
C ASN A 142 -5.00 16.18 -25.76
N VAL A 143 -6.18 16.16 -26.38
CA VAL A 143 -7.26 15.24 -25.98
C VAL A 143 -6.81 13.78 -26.09
N SER A 144 -6.16 13.41 -27.19
CA SER A 144 -5.65 12.05 -27.39
C SER A 144 -4.61 11.65 -26.35
N LEU A 145 -3.69 12.56 -26.02
CA LEU A 145 -2.66 12.34 -25.00
C LEU A 145 -3.24 12.28 -23.58
N VAL A 146 -4.27 13.08 -23.27
CA VAL A 146 -4.98 13.02 -21.99
C VAL A 146 -5.68 11.67 -21.84
N LEU A 147 -6.41 11.22 -22.86
CA LEU A 147 -7.07 9.91 -22.84
C LEU A 147 -6.05 8.77 -22.67
N LEU A 148 -4.93 8.82 -23.39
CA LEU A 148 -3.83 7.86 -23.23
C LEU A 148 -3.29 7.87 -21.80
N THR A 149 -3.07 9.05 -21.23
CA THR A 149 -2.55 9.20 -19.86
C THR A 149 -3.53 8.64 -18.83
N ILE A 150 -4.84 8.87 -18.99
CA ILE A 150 -5.87 8.29 -18.10
C ILE A 150 -5.86 6.77 -18.15
N VAL A 151 -5.83 6.19 -19.36
CA VAL A 151 -5.80 4.73 -19.54
C VAL A 151 -4.55 4.13 -18.89
N LEU A 152 -3.38 4.72 -19.15
CA LEU A 152 -2.12 4.26 -18.57
C LEU A 152 -2.07 4.47 -17.05
N ALA A 153 -2.65 5.55 -16.53
CA ALA A 153 -2.71 5.80 -15.09
C ALA A 153 -3.55 4.74 -14.37
N VAL A 154 -4.74 4.41 -14.88
CA VAL A 154 -5.57 3.35 -14.30
C VAL A 154 -4.83 2.02 -14.36
N LEU A 155 -4.27 1.68 -15.52
CA LEU A 155 -3.55 0.42 -15.71
C LEU A 155 -2.30 0.35 -14.82
N GLY A 156 -1.54 1.42 -14.70
CA GLY A 156 -0.31 1.51 -13.90
C GLY A 156 -0.57 1.44 -12.40
N VAL A 157 -1.66 2.05 -11.91
CA VAL A 157 -2.06 1.93 -10.50
C VAL A 157 -2.47 0.50 -10.16
N VAL A 158 -3.28 -0.15 -11.00
CA VAL A 158 -3.68 -1.55 -10.78
C VAL A 158 -2.48 -2.50 -10.90
N ALA A 159 -1.57 -2.25 -11.85
CA ALA A 159 -0.33 -2.99 -11.99
C ALA A 159 0.58 -2.82 -10.78
N LEU A 160 0.67 -1.62 -10.20
CA LEU A 160 1.42 -1.39 -8.98
C LEU A 160 0.84 -2.18 -7.80
N TYR A 161 -0.48 -2.11 -7.59
CA TYR A 161 -1.14 -2.91 -6.55
C TYR A 161 -0.89 -4.41 -6.73
N ARG A 162 -1.02 -4.93 -7.96
CA ARG A 162 -0.81 -6.35 -8.26
C ARG A 162 0.64 -6.78 -8.09
N ALA A 163 1.56 -5.96 -8.56
CA ALA A 163 2.99 -6.22 -8.43
C ALA A 163 3.42 -6.29 -6.97
N ILE A 164 2.92 -5.39 -6.11
CA ILE A 164 3.23 -5.42 -4.67
C ILE A 164 2.75 -6.74 -4.05
N VAL A 165 1.55 -7.19 -4.38
CA VAL A 165 1.00 -8.47 -3.89
C VAL A 165 1.80 -9.67 -4.38
N ASP A 166 2.15 -9.70 -5.66
CA ASP A 166 2.93 -10.78 -6.28
C ASP A 166 4.34 -10.89 -5.70
N LEU A 167 5.03 -9.76 -5.57
CA LEU A 167 6.37 -9.71 -4.99
C LEU A 167 6.36 -10.12 -3.52
N ASP A 168 5.34 -9.74 -2.75
CA ASP A 168 5.19 -10.18 -1.35
C ASP A 168 4.90 -11.68 -1.22
N GLN A 169 4.34 -12.30 -2.26
CA GLN A 169 4.15 -13.75 -2.37
C GLN A 169 5.39 -14.47 -2.92
N GLY A 170 6.48 -13.75 -3.21
CA GLY A 170 7.72 -14.32 -3.74
C GLY A 170 7.69 -14.61 -5.25
N GLU A 171 6.70 -14.10 -5.99
CA GLU A 171 6.67 -14.25 -7.45
C GLU A 171 7.76 -13.41 -8.12
N SER A 172 8.41 -13.98 -9.13
CA SER A 172 9.32 -13.23 -10.01
C SER A 172 8.52 -12.50 -11.10
N LEU A 173 8.60 -11.18 -11.08
CA LEU A 173 7.88 -10.32 -12.01
C LEU A 173 8.81 -9.55 -12.94
N ASP A 174 8.33 -9.39 -14.17
CA ASP A 174 8.84 -8.44 -15.15
C ASP A 174 7.74 -7.42 -15.47
N ILE A 175 8.08 -6.28 -16.05
CA ILE A 175 7.16 -5.17 -16.34
C ILE A 175 5.98 -5.67 -17.17
N GLN A 176 6.24 -6.44 -18.23
CA GLN A 176 5.17 -6.98 -19.08
C GLN A 176 4.25 -7.94 -18.32
N LYS A 177 4.81 -8.80 -17.45
CA LYS A 177 4.03 -9.71 -16.61
C LYS A 177 3.19 -8.95 -15.59
N ALA A 178 3.74 -7.90 -14.97
CA ALA A 178 3.02 -7.07 -14.01
C ALA A 178 1.77 -6.44 -14.64
N TYR A 179 1.90 -5.86 -15.83
CA TYR A 179 0.75 -5.31 -16.57
C TYR A 179 -0.24 -6.37 -17.05
N LYS A 180 0.25 -7.53 -17.48
CA LYS A 180 -0.62 -8.66 -17.87
C LYS A 180 -1.44 -9.18 -16.69
N ASN A 181 -0.80 -9.33 -15.51
CA ASN A 181 -1.45 -9.78 -14.28
C ASN A 181 -2.45 -8.74 -13.75
N ALA A 182 -2.30 -7.46 -14.10
CA ALA A 182 -3.18 -6.37 -13.70
C ALA A 182 -4.50 -6.33 -14.48
N MET A 183 -4.48 -6.78 -15.75
CA MET A 183 -5.60 -6.61 -16.69
C MET A 183 -6.97 -7.08 -16.17
N PRO A 184 -7.09 -8.26 -15.51
CA PRO A 184 -8.38 -8.74 -15.00
C PRO A 184 -8.99 -7.85 -13.90
N PHE A 185 -8.16 -7.05 -13.23
CA PHE A 185 -8.57 -6.22 -12.09
C PHE A 185 -8.87 -4.77 -12.47
N VAL A 186 -8.61 -4.36 -13.73
CA VAL A 186 -8.82 -2.99 -14.19
C VAL A 186 -10.30 -2.59 -14.10
N LEU A 187 -11.21 -3.44 -14.60
CA LEU A 187 -12.65 -3.15 -14.59
C LEU A 187 -13.23 -3.12 -13.17
N PRO A 188 -12.96 -4.12 -12.30
CA PRO A 188 -13.36 -4.07 -10.90
C PRO A 188 -12.80 -2.86 -10.15
N TYR A 189 -11.54 -2.50 -10.39
CA TYR A 189 -10.90 -1.34 -9.77
C TYR A 189 -11.55 -0.03 -10.22
N LEU A 190 -11.85 0.11 -11.51
CA LEU A 190 -12.51 1.30 -12.06
C LEU A 190 -13.92 1.45 -11.49
N GLY A 191 -14.69 0.35 -11.44
CA GLY A 191 -16.01 0.33 -10.81
C GLY A 191 -15.94 0.71 -9.33
N ALA A 192 -14.97 0.16 -8.58
CA ALA A 192 -14.76 0.50 -7.17
C ALA A 192 -14.37 1.97 -7.00
N SER A 193 -13.54 2.51 -7.89
CA SER A 193 -13.07 3.90 -7.86
C SER A 193 -14.21 4.89 -8.12
N ILE A 194 -15.11 4.56 -9.06
CA ILE A 194 -16.31 5.38 -9.34
C ILE A 194 -17.24 5.36 -8.13
N LEU A 195 -17.54 4.19 -7.57
CA LEU A 195 -18.38 4.05 -6.38
C LEU A 195 -17.78 4.77 -5.16
N TYR A 196 -16.46 4.68 -4.99
CA TYR A 196 -15.72 5.40 -3.98
C TYR A 196 -15.86 6.92 -4.15
N GLY A 197 -15.61 7.43 -5.36
CA GLY A 197 -15.75 8.85 -5.68
C GLY A 197 -17.16 9.35 -5.43
N LEU A 198 -18.20 8.62 -5.86
CA LEU A 198 -19.59 8.95 -5.62
C LEU A 198 -19.94 8.97 -4.13
N ALA A 199 -19.47 7.99 -3.36
CA ALA A 199 -19.69 7.95 -1.92
C ALA A 199 -19.05 9.16 -1.22
N VAL A 200 -17.82 9.53 -1.61
CA VAL A 200 -17.11 10.69 -1.06
C VAL A 200 -17.80 12.00 -1.45
N ILE A 201 -18.14 12.19 -2.74
CA ILE A 201 -18.83 13.40 -3.21
C ILE A 201 -20.18 13.55 -2.50
N PHE A 202 -20.97 12.49 -2.44
CA PHE A 202 -22.26 12.52 -1.76
C PHE A 202 -22.10 12.78 -0.26
N GLY A 203 -21.09 12.18 0.36
CA GLY A 203 -20.69 12.47 1.74
C GLY A 203 -20.40 13.95 1.93
N MET A 204 -19.50 14.52 1.12
CA MET A 204 -19.07 15.92 1.19
C MET A 204 -20.22 16.91 0.96
N ILE A 205 -21.15 16.62 0.05
CA ILE A 205 -22.34 17.44 -0.21
C ILE A 205 -23.30 17.41 0.99
N LEU A 206 -23.51 16.23 1.59
CA LEU A 206 -24.45 16.08 2.70
C LEU A 206 -23.92 16.74 3.97
N LEU A 207 -22.64 16.52 4.32
CA LEU A 207 -21.86 17.18 5.37
C LEU A 207 -20.36 16.86 5.18
N ILE A 208 -19.45 17.79 5.49
CA ILE A 208 -17.99 17.54 5.32
C ILE A 208 -17.51 16.30 6.12
N VAL A 209 -18.08 16.08 7.31
CA VAL A 209 -17.70 14.98 8.22
C VAL A 209 -17.89 13.58 7.59
N PRO A 210 -19.08 13.19 7.07
CA PRO A 210 -19.26 11.89 6.42
C PRO A 210 -18.37 11.71 5.18
N GLY A 211 -18.06 12.78 4.43
CA GLY A 211 -17.10 12.72 3.34
C GLY A 211 -15.71 12.24 3.79
N ILE A 212 -15.19 12.82 4.88
CA ILE A 212 -13.91 12.42 5.48
C ILE A 212 -13.95 10.98 5.99
N ILE A 213 -15.06 10.56 6.61
CA ILE A 213 -15.22 9.18 7.10
C ILE A 213 -15.14 8.17 5.95
N PHE A 214 -15.78 8.45 4.81
CA PHE A 214 -15.73 7.60 3.62
C PHE A 214 -14.33 7.52 3.00
N LEU A 215 -13.59 8.64 2.95
CA LEU A 215 -12.18 8.63 2.54
C LEU A 215 -11.37 7.62 3.36
N GLY A 216 -11.53 7.68 4.69
CA GLY A 216 -10.83 6.78 5.60
C GLY A 216 -11.28 5.32 5.50
N TRP A 217 -12.58 5.02 5.34
CA TRP A 217 -13.06 3.64 5.25
C TRP A 217 -12.67 2.91 3.97
N PHE A 218 -12.51 3.63 2.87
CA PHE A 218 -12.31 3.01 1.58
C PHE A 218 -10.86 3.05 1.12
N MET A 219 -9.93 3.71 1.80
CA MET A 219 -8.52 3.84 1.36
C MET A 219 -7.78 2.51 1.05
N LEU A 220 -8.23 1.35 1.56
CA LEU A 220 -7.62 0.04 1.29
C LEU A 220 -8.32 -0.76 0.19
N PHE A 221 -9.31 -0.17 -0.52
CA PHE A 221 -10.11 -0.89 -1.52
C PHE A 221 -9.25 -1.49 -2.62
N GLY A 222 -8.20 -0.80 -3.08
CA GLY A 222 -7.30 -1.27 -4.13
C GLY A 222 -6.68 -2.64 -3.83
N PHE A 223 -6.22 -2.84 -2.59
CA PHE A 223 -5.70 -4.14 -2.15
C PHE A 223 -6.79 -5.19 -2.04
N THR A 224 -8.01 -4.84 -1.62
CA THR A 224 -9.10 -5.82 -1.57
C THR A 224 -9.56 -6.27 -2.96
N VAL A 225 -9.50 -5.40 -3.97
CA VAL A 225 -9.78 -5.77 -5.37
C VAL A 225 -8.73 -6.77 -5.86
N VAL A 226 -7.45 -6.48 -5.63
CA VAL A 226 -6.35 -7.22 -6.26
C VAL A 226 -5.94 -8.45 -5.46
N TYR A 227 -5.80 -8.33 -4.14
CA TYR A 227 -5.40 -9.41 -3.24
C TYR A 227 -6.57 -10.37 -2.96
N GLU A 228 -7.74 -9.84 -2.59
CA GLU A 228 -8.92 -10.67 -2.27
C GLU A 228 -9.77 -10.99 -3.51
N LYS A 229 -9.38 -10.51 -4.71
CA LYS A 229 -10.08 -10.72 -5.99
C LYS A 229 -11.55 -10.32 -5.96
N LYS A 230 -11.89 -9.28 -5.18
CA LYS A 230 -13.27 -8.83 -4.96
C LYS A 230 -13.77 -7.92 -6.08
N GLY A 231 -15.07 -7.99 -6.35
CA GLY A 231 -15.77 -7.05 -7.23
C GLY A 231 -15.89 -5.64 -6.62
N ALA A 232 -16.37 -4.68 -7.42
CA ALA A 232 -16.35 -3.26 -7.07
C ALA A 232 -17.03 -2.89 -5.74
N VAL A 233 -18.25 -3.40 -5.50
CA VAL A 233 -19.01 -3.12 -4.27
C VAL A 233 -18.43 -3.88 -3.08
N GLU A 234 -18.10 -5.15 -3.29
CA GLU A 234 -17.54 -6.04 -2.27
C GLU A 234 -16.19 -5.55 -1.76
N SER A 235 -15.35 -5.00 -2.63
CA SER A 235 -14.05 -4.42 -2.25
C SER A 235 -14.22 -3.22 -1.30
N LEU A 236 -15.21 -2.37 -1.54
CA LEU A 236 -15.47 -1.22 -0.68
C LEU A 236 -16.02 -1.65 0.68
N SER A 237 -16.99 -2.57 0.69
CA SER A 237 -17.51 -3.15 1.94
C SER A 237 -16.38 -3.79 2.75
N ARG A 238 -15.50 -4.52 2.07
CA ARG A 238 -14.36 -5.17 2.70
C ARG A 238 -13.35 -4.18 3.27
N SER A 239 -13.00 -3.13 2.54
CA SER A 239 -12.10 -2.09 3.06
C SER A 239 -12.67 -1.48 4.34
N LYS A 240 -13.98 -1.17 4.34
CA LYS A 240 -14.67 -0.66 5.53
C LYS A 240 -14.60 -1.64 6.70
N GLU A 241 -14.84 -2.94 6.45
CA GLU A 241 -14.70 -3.97 7.48
C GLU A 241 -13.29 -4.01 8.07
N LEU A 242 -12.25 -3.92 7.24
CA LEU A 242 -10.85 -3.94 7.71
C LEU A 242 -10.50 -2.74 8.57
N ILE A 243 -11.03 -1.56 8.24
CA ILE A 243 -10.72 -0.30 8.94
C ILE A 243 -11.61 -0.08 10.17
N LYS A 244 -12.82 -0.64 10.18
CA LYS A 244 -13.76 -0.54 11.30
C LYS A 244 -13.11 -1.03 12.60
N GLY A 245 -13.21 -0.21 13.65
CA GLY A 245 -12.61 -0.45 14.96
C GLY A 245 -11.22 0.19 15.16
N ASN A 246 -10.51 0.57 14.08
CA ASN A 246 -9.20 1.23 14.18
C ASN A 246 -9.07 2.45 13.23
N TRP A 247 -10.20 3.11 12.94
CA TRP A 247 -10.25 4.18 11.93
C TRP A 247 -9.25 5.31 12.20
N TRP A 248 -9.22 5.86 13.41
CA TRP A 248 -8.31 6.95 13.78
C TRP A 248 -6.84 6.54 13.75
N GLY A 249 -6.52 5.32 14.16
CA GLY A 249 -5.14 4.81 14.13
C GLY A 249 -4.61 4.65 12.71
N ILE A 250 -5.47 4.20 11.80
CA ILE A 250 -5.16 3.98 10.39
C ILE A 250 -5.07 5.29 9.62
N VAL A 251 -6.09 6.16 9.75
CA VAL A 251 -6.10 7.47 9.09
C VAL A 251 -4.96 8.34 9.62
N GLY A 252 -4.68 8.31 10.92
CA GLY A 252 -3.53 9.02 11.50
C GLY A 252 -2.19 8.56 10.91
N ARG A 253 -2.01 7.25 10.69
CA ARG A 253 -0.81 6.70 10.03
C ARG A 253 -0.71 7.08 8.57
N TYR A 254 -1.84 7.05 7.86
CA TYR A 254 -1.91 7.53 6.48
C TYR A 254 -1.49 8.99 6.39
N LEU A 255 -2.09 9.86 7.22
CA LEU A 255 -1.76 11.28 7.28
C LEU A 255 -0.29 11.53 7.65
N LEU A 256 0.25 10.78 8.62
CA LEU A 256 1.66 10.88 8.98
C LEU A 256 2.57 10.53 7.80
N GLY A 257 2.29 9.42 7.10
CA GLY A 257 3.01 9.04 5.89
C GLY A 257 2.94 10.11 4.81
N SER A 258 1.75 10.68 4.57
CA SER A 258 1.54 11.78 3.62
C SER A 258 2.30 13.05 4.00
N ILE A 259 2.37 13.41 5.28
CA ILE A 259 3.12 14.58 5.76
C ILE A 259 4.62 14.37 5.54
N ILE A 260 5.16 13.20 5.91
CA ILE A 260 6.58 12.88 5.71
C ILE A 260 6.94 12.98 4.22
N LEU A 261 6.14 12.37 3.35
CA LEU A 261 6.36 12.43 1.91
C LEU A 261 6.19 13.85 1.36
N GLY A 262 5.23 14.62 1.86
CA GLY A 262 5.01 16.02 1.46
C GLY A 262 6.21 16.92 1.78
N VAL A 263 6.80 16.74 2.97
CA VAL A 263 8.03 17.47 3.36
C VAL A 263 9.19 17.07 2.44
N VAL A 264 9.38 15.78 2.18
CA VAL A 264 10.44 15.29 1.27
C VAL A 264 10.23 15.81 -0.15
N ALA A 265 8.98 15.84 -0.63
CA ALA A 265 8.63 16.34 -1.96
C ALA A 265 8.72 17.87 -2.10
N ALA A 266 8.79 18.62 -0.98
CA ALA A 266 8.91 20.07 -0.99
C ALA A 266 10.37 20.56 -1.12
N LEU A 267 11.35 19.81 -0.60
CA LEU A 267 12.79 20.14 -0.68
C LEU A 267 13.29 20.44 -2.12
N PRO A 268 12.87 19.67 -3.15
CA PRO A 268 13.31 19.84 -4.53
C PRO A 268 12.78 21.08 -5.23
N ASN A 269 11.74 21.74 -4.70
CA ASN A 269 11.21 22.96 -5.32
C ASN A 269 12.24 24.10 -5.38
N LEU A 270 13.32 24.00 -4.59
CA LEU A 270 14.48 24.89 -4.65
C LEU A 270 15.33 24.68 -5.93
N LEU A 271 15.24 23.51 -6.57
CA LEU A 271 15.93 23.15 -7.82
C LEU A 271 15.06 23.35 -9.07
N SER A 272 13.78 23.69 -8.92
CA SER A 272 12.83 23.87 -10.03
C SER A 272 13.15 25.04 -10.97
N TYR A 273 14.16 25.85 -10.64
CA TYR A 273 14.62 26.94 -11.50
C TYR A 273 15.48 26.49 -12.69
N VAL A 274 15.84 25.20 -12.78
CA VAL A 274 16.55 24.66 -13.96
C VAL A 274 15.52 24.26 -15.03
N PRO A 275 15.44 24.98 -16.18
CA PRO A 275 14.53 24.63 -17.26
C PRO A 275 14.79 23.19 -17.74
N PHE A 276 13.74 22.49 -18.17
CA PHE A 276 13.75 21.09 -18.63
C PHE A 276 14.06 20.03 -17.55
N PHE A 277 15.09 20.20 -16.72
CA PHE A 277 15.43 19.23 -15.66
C PHE A 277 14.48 19.28 -14.45
N GLY A 278 13.97 20.47 -14.11
CA GLY A 278 13.05 20.66 -12.98
C GLY A 278 11.82 19.73 -13.04
N PRO A 279 11.01 19.76 -14.13
CA PRO A 279 9.81 18.93 -14.25
C PRO A 279 10.09 17.42 -14.22
N ILE A 280 11.18 16.96 -14.85
CA ILE A 280 11.57 15.54 -14.84
C ILE A 280 11.93 15.10 -13.43
N PHE A 281 12.74 15.89 -12.73
CA PHE A 281 13.14 15.60 -11.35
C PHE A 281 11.94 15.59 -10.41
N GLN A 282 11.06 16.60 -10.52
CA GLN A 282 9.81 16.68 -9.76
C GLN A 282 8.92 15.45 -10.00
N GLY A 283 8.75 15.04 -11.25
CA GLY A 283 7.97 13.84 -11.61
C GLY A 283 8.56 12.56 -11.02
N ALA A 284 9.89 12.42 -11.01
CA ALA A 284 10.57 11.28 -10.39
C ALA A 284 10.32 11.21 -8.88
N ILE A 285 10.41 12.35 -8.18
CA ILE A 285 10.15 12.45 -6.73
C ILE A 285 8.70 12.09 -6.41
N GLN A 286 7.75 12.61 -7.17
CA GLN A 286 6.32 12.27 -6.99
C GLN A 286 6.08 10.77 -7.22
N SER A 287 6.73 10.18 -8.21
CA SER A 287 6.62 8.74 -8.51
C SER A 287 7.22 7.87 -7.40
N ILE A 288 8.37 8.24 -6.85
CA ILE A 288 8.95 7.54 -5.70
C ILE A 288 8.02 7.64 -4.48
N GLY A 289 7.49 8.84 -4.22
CA GLY A 289 6.54 9.07 -3.14
C GLY A 289 5.27 8.25 -3.29
N SER A 290 4.70 8.16 -4.49
CA SER A 290 3.48 7.38 -4.75
C SER A 290 3.71 5.87 -4.56
N VAL A 291 4.85 5.34 -5.03
CA VAL A 291 5.24 3.94 -4.82
C VAL A 291 5.44 3.66 -3.33
N PHE A 292 6.19 4.52 -2.63
CA PHE A 292 6.40 4.40 -1.19
C PHE A 292 5.07 4.37 -0.44
N MET A 293 4.17 5.31 -0.74
CA MET A 293 2.87 5.39 -0.07
C MET A 293 2.01 4.15 -0.33
N THR A 294 2.07 3.61 -1.54
CA THR A 294 1.32 2.40 -1.90
C THR A 294 1.85 1.18 -1.14
N VAL A 295 3.17 0.99 -1.08
CA VAL A 295 3.79 -0.09 -0.28
C VAL A 295 3.50 0.10 1.22
N TYR A 296 3.53 1.34 1.71
CA TYR A 296 3.18 1.66 3.10
C TYR A 296 1.73 1.27 3.43
N LEU A 297 0.79 1.60 2.54
CA LEU A 297 -0.61 1.19 2.66
C LEU A 297 -0.78 -0.34 2.60
N TYR A 298 0.02 -1.03 1.78
CA TYR A 298 0.02 -2.49 1.73
C TYR A 298 0.43 -3.10 3.07
N ASN A 299 1.46 -2.56 3.72
CA ASN A 299 1.91 -3.01 5.03
C ASN A 299 0.85 -2.75 6.11
N ILE A 300 0.14 -1.62 6.07
CA ILE A 300 -1.03 -1.37 6.92
C ILE A 300 -2.12 -2.43 6.65
N TYR A 301 -2.43 -2.69 5.38
CA TYR A 301 -3.40 -3.71 4.99
C TYR A 301 -3.04 -5.10 5.53
N LYS A 302 -1.78 -5.53 5.41
CA LYS A 302 -1.27 -6.78 5.98
C LYS A 302 -1.41 -6.80 7.50
N GLY A 303 -0.96 -5.74 8.19
CA GLY A 303 -1.05 -5.64 9.65
C GLY A 303 -2.48 -5.73 10.16
N LEU A 304 -3.45 -5.09 9.49
CA LEU A 304 -4.86 -5.19 9.86
C LEU A 304 -5.43 -6.59 9.66
N ARG A 305 -5.02 -7.30 8.61
CA ARG A 305 -5.44 -8.70 8.41
C ARG A 305 -4.88 -9.63 9.48
N VAL A 306 -3.65 -9.38 9.95
CA VAL A 306 -3.05 -10.11 11.08
C VAL A 306 -3.83 -9.85 12.37
N ILE A 307 -4.08 -8.57 12.72
CA ILE A 307 -4.83 -8.19 13.92
C ILE A 307 -6.23 -8.80 13.94
N LYS A 308 -6.90 -8.89 12.77
CA LYS A 308 -8.25 -9.44 12.67
C LYS A 308 -8.32 -10.96 12.52
N GLY A 309 -7.20 -11.68 12.62
CA GLY A 309 -7.16 -13.13 12.46
C GLY A 309 -7.52 -13.61 11.05
N LEU A 310 -7.44 -12.73 10.05
CA LEU A 310 -7.78 -13.00 8.64
C LEU A 310 -6.56 -13.50 7.85
N GLY A 311 -5.42 -13.67 8.53
CA GLY A 311 -4.18 -14.19 7.99
C GLY A 311 -4.16 -15.72 8.03
N LYS A 312 -4.73 -16.37 7.01
CA LYS A 312 -4.08 -17.59 6.53
C LYS A 312 -2.80 -17.14 5.82
N ILE A 313 -1.66 -17.44 6.44
CA ILE A 313 -0.39 -17.52 5.71
C ILE A 313 -0.57 -18.72 4.79
N SER A 314 -0.75 -18.47 3.49
CA SER A 314 -0.76 -19.56 2.53
C SER A 314 0.63 -20.20 2.55
N ASN A 315 0.66 -21.52 2.79
CA ASN A 315 1.82 -22.38 2.56
C ASN A 315 2.36 -22.22 1.15
#